data_AF-A0A2R6AWC2-F1
#
_entry.id   AF-A0A2R6AWC2-F1
#
_cell.length_a   1.000
_cell.length_b   1.000
_cell.length_c   1.000
_cell.angle_alpha   90.00
_cell.angle_beta   90.00
_cell.angle_gamma   90.00
#
_symmetry.space_group_name_H-M   'P 1'
#
loop_
_entity.id
_entity.type
_entity.pdbx_description
1 polymer ?
#
loop_
_entity_poly.entity_id
_entity_poly.type
_entity_poly.pdbx_seq_one_letter_code
_entity_poly.pdbx_strand_id
1 'polypeptide(L)'
;MYPYPRWTELTPKLAAILTLTALGVWLSVVTASPIGLFALPLTVLVALDLAGPPPVARLAFERAVNPGRVLVGEEVAVEVRVSNLGGPIARLELEDELPEHCVLAKGSTTLVCTLKPGECATLRYTVSCNRVGVYGFGDLSYRVSTLLGLFERREAGQCYG
;
A
#
# COMPACT_ATOMS: atom_id res chain seq x y z
N MET A 1 23.99 -12.48 -4.12
CA MET A 1 23.57 -11.90 -5.41
C MET A 1 22.22 -11.27 -5.18
N TYR A 2 22.18 -10.00 -4.80
CA TYR A 2 20.93 -9.29 -4.50
C TYR A 2 20.14 -9.14 -5.81
N PRO A 3 18.88 -9.57 -5.89
CA PRO A 3 18.07 -9.32 -7.07
C PRO A 3 17.94 -7.80 -7.21
N TYR A 4 18.39 -7.29 -8.35
CA TYR A 4 18.24 -5.87 -8.68
C TYR A 4 16.74 -5.51 -8.60
N PRO A 5 16.35 -4.50 -7.80
CA PRO A 5 14.95 -4.08 -7.71
C PRO A 5 14.52 -3.58 -9.09
N ARG A 6 13.49 -4.22 -9.66
CA ARG A 6 12.85 -3.82 -10.91
C ARG A 6 12.37 -2.37 -10.76
N TRP A 7 12.88 -1.52 -11.64
CA TRP A 7 12.71 -0.07 -11.61
C TRP A 7 11.23 0.34 -11.60
N THR A 8 10.97 1.42 -10.87
CA THR A 8 9.73 2.22 -10.81
C THR A 8 8.88 2.13 -12.08
N GLU A 9 7.80 1.34 -12.05
CA GLU A 9 6.79 1.41 -13.08
C GLU A 9 6.04 2.74 -12.88
N LEU A 10 6.36 3.73 -13.71
CA LEU A 10 5.54 4.94 -13.85
C LEU A 10 4.13 4.48 -14.20
N THR A 11 3.20 4.61 -13.25
CA THR A 11 1.86 4.07 -13.43
C THR A 11 1.18 4.74 -14.64
N PRO A 12 0.28 4.05 -15.37
CA PRO A 12 -0.43 4.62 -16.52
C PRO A 12 -1.23 5.89 -16.17
N LYS A 13 -1.45 6.14 -14.87
CA LYS A 13 -2.02 7.37 -14.33
C LYS A 13 -1.20 8.61 -14.69
N LEU A 14 0.14 8.51 -14.68
CA LEU A 14 1.01 9.64 -15.05
C LEU A 14 0.82 10.03 -16.51
N ALA A 15 0.75 9.04 -17.40
CA ALA A 15 0.47 9.28 -18.82
C ALA A 15 -0.91 9.93 -19.02
N ALA A 16 -1.95 9.46 -18.32
CA ALA A 16 -3.29 10.05 -18.37
C ALA A 16 -3.33 11.51 -17.86
N ILE A 17 -2.56 11.82 -16.82
CA ILE A 17 -2.48 13.19 -16.30
C ILE A 17 -1.71 14.11 -17.27
N LEU A 18 -0.61 13.64 -17.85
CA LEU A 18 0.13 14.40 -18.86
C LEU A 18 -0.71 14.65 -20.13
N THR A 19 -1.50 13.67 -20.58
CA THR A 19 -2.39 13.87 -21.74
C THR A 19 -3.51 14.85 -21.43
N LEU A 20 -4.14 14.75 -20.25
CA LEU A 20 -5.20 15.68 -19.82
C LEU A 20 -4.68 17.12 -19.70
N THR A 21 -3.50 17.31 -19.12
CA THR A 21 -2.87 18.62 -18.98
C THR A 21 -2.48 19.21 -20.34
N ALA A 22 -1.89 18.40 -21.23
CA ALA A 22 -1.57 18.81 -22.59
C ALA A 22 -2.83 19.19 -23.39
N LEU A 23 -3.91 18.42 -23.28
CA LEU A 23 -5.19 18.71 -23.93
C LEU A 23 -5.81 20.02 -23.42
N GLY A 24 -5.79 20.24 -22.10
CA GLY A 24 -6.30 21.47 -21.49
C GLY A 24 -5.55 22.72 -21.94
N VAL A 25 -4.22 22.63 -22.03
CA VAL A 25 -3.37 23.72 -22.56
C VAL A 25 -3.66 23.95 -24.04
N TRP A 26 -3.74 22.89 -24.85
CA TRP A 26 -4.05 23.00 -26.28
C TRP A 26 -5.42 23.65 -26.53
N LEU A 27 -6.45 23.23 -25.81
CA LEU A 27 -7.80 23.79 -25.93
C LEU A 27 -7.85 25.26 -25.51
N SER A 28 -7.10 25.64 -24.47
CA SER A 28 -6.97 27.03 -24.01
C SER A 28 -6.40 27.94 -25.11
N VAL A 29 -5.38 27.47 -25.84
CA VAL A 29 -4.77 28.19 -26.96
C VAL A 29 -5.74 28.29 -28.15
N VAL A 30 -6.39 27.20 -28.53
CA VAL A 30 -7.31 27.16 -29.69
C VAL A 30 -8.55 28.03 -29.48
N THR A 31 -9.07 28.08 -28.25
CA THR A 31 -10.31 28.81 -27.92
C THR A 31 -10.08 30.23 -27.41
N ALA A 32 -8.81 30.67 -27.26
CA ALA A 32 -8.44 31.92 -26.61
C ALA A 32 -9.11 32.13 -25.24
N SER A 33 -9.36 31.03 -24.51
CA SER A 33 -10.10 30.98 -23.26
C SER A 33 -9.17 30.58 -22.10
N PRO A 34 -9.38 31.07 -20.87
CA PRO A 34 -8.50 30.78 -19.72
C PRO A 34 -8.66 29.37 -19.14
N ILE A 35 -9.25 28.42 -19.88
CA ILE A 35 -9.48 27.03 -19.42
C ILE A 35 -8.17 26.36 -18.96
N GLY A 36 -7.03 26.71 -19.56
CA GLY A 36 -5.72 26.21 -19.15
C GLY A 36 -5.35 26.53 -17.70
N LEU A 37 -5.93 27.58 -17.09
CA LEU A 37 -5.71 27.93 -15.68
C LEU A 37 -6.23 26.84 -14.73
N PHE A 38 -7.26 26.08 -15.13
CA PHE A 38 -7.75 24.95 -14.33
C PHE A 38 -6.81 23.74 -14.34
N ALA A 39 -5.86 23.67 -15.30
CA ALA A 39 -4.84 22.63 -15.31
C ALA A 39 -3.70 22.90 -14.32
N LEU A 40 -3.51 24.16 -13.88
CA LEU A 40 -2.43 24.55 -12.94
C LEU A 40 -2.45 23.79 -11.60
N PRO A 41 -3.56 23.69 -10.85
CA PRO A 41 -3.53 22.98 -9.58
C PRO A 41 -3.13 21.51 -9.76
N LEU A 42 -3.56 20.87 -10.86
CA LEU A 42 -3.20 19.49 -11.17
C LEU A 42 -1.71 19.34 -11.51
N THR A 43 -1.16 20.24 -12.35
CA THR A 43 0.27 20.20 -12.71
C THR A 43 1.17 20.48 -11.52
N VAL A 44 0.78 21.41 -10.64
CA VAL A 44 1.51 21.70 -9.39
C VAL A 44 1.53 20.48 -8.48
N LEU A 45 0.39 19.78 -8.31
CA LEU A 45 0.33 18.55 -7.51
C LEU A 45 1.23 17.44 -8.07
N VAL A 46 1.24 17.25 -9.39
CA VAL A 46 2.12 16.26 -10.05
C VAL A 46 3.59 16.64 -9.86
N ALA A 47 3.94 17.91 -10.04
CA ALA A 47 5.31 18.38 -9.83
C ALA A 47 5.77 18.18 -8.38
N LEU A 48 4.89 18.43 -7.41
CA LEU A 48 5.16 18.17 -5.98
C LEU A 48 5.39 16.67 -5.69
N ASP A 49 4.57 15.78 -6.25
CA ASP A 49 4.71 14.33 -6.06
C ASP A 49 5.99 13.79 -6.72
N LEU A 50 6.37 14.30 -7.90
CA LEU A 50 7.63 13.93 -8.57
C LEU A 50 8.88 14.52 -7.90
N ALA A 51 8.78 15.71 -7.31
CA ALA A 51 9.90 16.35 -6.60
C ALA A 51 10.14 15.74 -5.21
N GLY A 52 9.19 14.96 -4.69
CA GLY A 52 9.31 14.27 -3.41
C GLY A 52 10.46 13.25 -3.40
N PRO A 53 11.12 13.04 -2.24
CA PRO A 53 12.15 12.03 -2.13
C PRO A 53 11.55 10.63 -2.40
N PRO A 54 12.30 9.73 -3.06
CA PRO A 54 11.82 8.37 -3.26
C PRO A 54 11.58 7.70 -1.89
N PRO A 55 10.50 6.92 -1.75
CA PRO A 55 10.18 6.28 -0.47
C PRO A 55 11.26 5.27 -0.10
N VAL A 56 12.06 5.58 0.92
CA VAL A 56 13.00 4.65 1.54
C VAL A 56 12.22 3.79 2.53
N ALA A 57 11.50 2.80 2.00
CA ALA A 57 10.70 1.89 2.80
C ALA A 57 11.62 0.91 3.55
N ARG A 58 11.73 1.09 4.87
CA ARG A 58 12.27 0.07 5.79
C ARG A 58 11.18 -0.22 6.80
N LEU A 59 10.46 -1.32 6.59
CA LEU A 59 9.34 -1.72 7.42
C LEU A 59 9.72 -2.95 8.23
N ALA A 60 9.35 -2.97 9.51
CA ALA A 60 9.37 -4.15 10.34
C ALA A 60 7.95 -4.64 10.57
N PHE A 61 7.74 -5.94 10.41
CA PHE A 61 6.43 -6.60 10.54
C PHE A 61 6.48 -7.64 11.66
N GLU A 62 5.54 -7.52 12.60
CA GLU A 62 5.33 -8.47 13.69
C GLU A 62 3.90 -9.00 13.60
N ARG A 63 3.73 -10.32 13.69
CA ARG A 63 2.43 -10.98 13.63
C ARG A 63 2.16 -11.69 14.95
N ALA A 64 1.07 -11.34 15.61
CA ALA A 64 0.59 -12.00 16.81
C ALA A 64 -0.75 -12.68 16.54
N VAL A 65 -0.87 -13.93 16.98
CA VAL A 65 -2.06 -14.76 16.79
C VAL A 65 -2.53 -15.24 18.15
N ASN A 66 -3.79 -14.98 18.48
CA ASN A 66 -4.36 -15.35 19.77
C ASN A 66 -5.85 -15.72 19.61
N PRO A 67 -6.27 -16.94 19.99
CA PRO A 67 -5.48 -18.04 20.57
C PRO A 67 -4.63 -18.77 19.53
N GLY A 68 -3.47 -19.31 19.93
CA GLY A 68 -2.62 -20.11 19.04
C GLY A 68 -3.16 -21.51 18.70
N ARG A 69 -4.22 -21.97 19.39
CA ARG A 69 -4.92 -23.22 19.10
C ARG A 69 -6.40 -23.05 19.46
N VAL A 70 -7.26 -23.43 18.53
CA VAL A 70 -8.73 -23.34 18.67
C VAL A 70 -9.41 -24.57 18.09
N LEU A 71 -10.69 -24.76 18.40
CA LEU A 71 -11.51 -25.78 17.77
C LEU A 71 -11.97 -25.33 16.37
N VAL A 72 -12.43 -26.29 15.56
CA VAL A 72 -12.96 -25.99 14.23
C VAL A 72 -14.14 -25.03 14.32
N GLY A 73 -14.11 -23.97 13.53
CA GLY A 73 -15.15 -22.94 13.50
C GLY A 73 -15.05 -21.88 14.60
N GLU A 74 -14.10 -21.99 15.53
CA GLU A 74 -13.83 -20.93 16.51
C GLU A 74 -13.06 -19.75 15.87
N GLU A 75 -13.24 -18.58 16.46
CA GLU A 75 -12.63 -17.33 16.01
C GLU A 75 -11.22 -17.16 16.62
N VAL A 76 -10.25 -16.80 15.77
CA VAL A 76 -8.86 -16.47 16.14
C VAL A 76 -8.60 -15.02 15.80
N ALA A 77 -8.15 -14.24 16.79
CA ALA A 77 -7.72 -12.87 16.55
C ALA A 77 -6.28 -12.84 16.02
N VAL A 78 -6.08 -12.08 14.96
CA VAL A 78 -4.77 -11.83 14.34
C VAL A 78 -4.49 -10.35 14.40
N GLU A 79 -3.29 -10.02 14.85
CA GLU A 79 -2.77 -8.67 14.92
C GLU A 79 -1.45 -8.60 14.17
N VAL A 80 -1.41 -7.79 13.11
CA VAL A 80 -0.19 -7.49 12.37
C VAL A 80 0.21 -6.06 12.67
N ARG A 81 1.40 -5.89 13.24
CA ARG A 81 1.99 -4.58 13.51
C ARG A 81 3.04 -4.27 12.47
N VAL A 82 2.91 -3.10 11.83
CA VAL A 82 3.89 -2.56 10.90
C VAL A 82 4.54 -1.33 11.52
N SER A 83 5.87 -1.30 11.56
CA SER A 83 6.66 -0.19 12.10
C SER A 83 7.56 0.39 11.01
N ASN A 84 7.53 1.72 10.85
CA ASN A 84 8.38 2.41 9.89
C ASN A 84 9.74 2.76 10.48
N LEU A 85 10.79 2.06 10.06
CA LEU A 85 12.18 2.27 10.45
C LEU A 85 12.96 3.09 9.41
N GLY A 86 12.29 3.60 8.37
CA GLY A 86 12.87 4.29 7.24
C GLY A 86 12.41 5.74 7.12
N GLY A 87 12.29 6.20 5.87
CA GLY A 87 11.81 7.54 5.54
C GLY A 87 10.29 7.66 5.64
N PRO A 88 9.72 8.87 5.47
CA PRO A 88 8.27 9.06 5.48
C PRO A 88 7.59 8.27 4.36
N ILE A 89 6.48 7.60 4.69
CA ILE A 89 5.67 6.83 3.76
C ILE A 89 4.33 7.53 3.62
N ALA A 90 4.09 8.14 2.45
CA ALA A 90 2.84 8.84 2.15
C ALA A 90 1.64 7.89 2.13
N ARG A 91 1.82 6.69 1.56
CA ARG A 91 0.76 5.70 1.44
C ARG A 91 1.33 4.28 1.45
N LEU A 92 0.99 3.54 2.49
CA LEU A 92 1.22 2.12 2.65
C LEU A 92 -0.11 1.38 2.44
N GLU A 93 -0.15 0.48 1.48
CA GLU A 93 -1.18 -0.55 1.40
C GLU A 93 -0.56 -1.88 1.85
N LEU A 94 -1.16 -2.50 2.84
CA LEU A 94 -0.75 -3.78 3.41
C LEU A 94 -1.87 -4.78 3.18
N GLU A 95 -1.54 -5.96 2.69
CA GLU A 95 -2.47 -7.05 2.48
C GLU A 95 -1.88 -8.33 3.07
N ASP A 96 -2.61 -8.91 4.00
CA ASP A 96 -2.22 -10.15 4.66
C ASP A 96 -3.01 -11.34 4.09
N GLU A 97 -2.30 -12.31 3.54
CA GLU A 97 -2.92 -13.49 2.93
C GLU A 97 -3.41 -14.47 4.00
N LEU A 98 -4.67 -14.87 3.87
CA LEU A 98 -5.28 -15.82 4.79
C LEU A 98 -4.76 -17.23 4.53
N PRO A 99 -4.55 -18.04 5.59
CA PRO A 99 -4.22 -19.44 5.41
C PRO A 99 -5.28 -20.21 4.64
N GLU A 100 -4.86 -21.26 3.94
CA GLU A 100 -5.77 -22.17 3.24
C GLU A 100 -6.86 -22.69 4.20
N HIS A 101 -8.11 -22.68 3.74
CA HIS A 101 -9.28 -23.15 4.52
C HIS A 101 -9.65 -22.31 5.75
N CYS A 102 -9.04 -21.15 5.94
CA CYS A 102 -9.49 -20.14 6.89
C CYS A 102 -10.26 -19.02 6.16
N VAL A 103 -11.29 -18.49 6.82
CA VAL A 103 -12.18 -17.45 6.29
C VAL A 103 -12.15 -16.26 7.24
N LEU A 104 -12.23 -15.05 6.68
CA LEU A 104 -12.36 -13.82 7.46
C LEU A 104 -13.71 -13.82 8.18
N ALA A 105 -13.67 -13.82 9.52
CA ALA A 105 -14.85 -13.69 10.35
C ALA A 105 -15.20 -12.22 10.62
N LYS A 106 -14.18 -11.40 10.95
CA LYS A 106 -14.35 -9.97 11.30
C LYS A 106 -13.15 -9.13 10.88
N GLY A 107 -13.40 -7.85 10.59
CA GLY A 107 -12.38 -6.87 10.26
C GLY A 107 -12.03 -6.85 8.77
N SER A 108 -10.77 -6.57 8.46
CA SER A 108 -10.23 -6.48 7.10
C SER A 108 -8.83 -7.07 7.10
N THR A 109 -8.45 -7.78 6.04
CA THR A 109 -7.08 -8.25 5.81
C THR A 109 -6.21 -7.19 5.12
N THR A 110 -6.81 -6.05 4.79
CA THR A 110 -6.14 -4.91 4.15
C THR A 110 -6.08 -3.71 5.09
N LEU A 111 -4.91 -3.05 5.14
CA LEU A 111 -4.68 -1.79 5.85
C LEU A 111 -4.11 -0.76 4.87
N VAL A 112 -4.73 0.42 4.81
CA VAL A 112 -4.21 1.57 4.04
C VAL A 112 -3.94 2.72 5.00
N CYS A 113 -2.70 3.16 5.12
CA CYS A 113 -2.30 4.22 6.05
C CYS A 113 -1.09 5.04 5.57
N THR A 114 -0.86 6.16 6.23
CA THR A 114 0.37 6.95 6.13
C THR A 114 1.22 6.65 7.35
N LEU A 115 2.55 6.53 7.18
CA LEU A 115 3.46 6.29 8.30
C LEU A 115 4.62 7.29 8.26
N LYS A 116 4.73 8.10 9.30
CA LYS A 116 5.92 8.93 9.54
C LYS A 116 7.10 8.06 9.97
N PRO A 117 8.34 8.56 9.88
CA PRO A 117 9.50 7.87 10.44
C PRO A 117 9.27 7.54 11.93
N GLY A 118 9.44 6.27 12.30
CA GLY A 118 9.23 5.77 13.67
C GLY A 118 7.77 5.49 14.04
N GLU A 119 6.81 5.79 13.17
CA GLU A 119 5.39 5.53 13.43
C GLU A 119 5.05 4.05 13.20
N CYS A 120 4.07 3.53 13.94
CA CYS A 120 3.55 2.19 13.79
C CYS A 120 2.04 2.18 13.53
N ALA A 121 1.59 1.26 12.71
CA ALA A 121 0.17 0.97 12.50
C ALA A 121 -0.11 -0.51 12.76
N THR A 122 -1.38 -0.82 13.03
CA THR A 122 -1.81 -2.16 13.41
C THR A 122 -3.03 -2.56 12.60
N LEU A 123 -2.92 -3.69 11.92
CA LEU A 123 -4.00 -4.39 11.24
C LEU A 123 -4.56 -5.45 12.19
N ARG A 124 -5.86 -5.41 12.46
CA ARG A 124 -6.56 -6.35 13.34
C ARG A 124 -7.68 -7.01 12.58
N TYR A 125 -7.69 -8.34 12.58
CA TYR A 125 -8.77 -9.11 11.97
C TYR A 125 -8.97 -10.43 12.71
N THR A 126 -10.09 -11.08 12.42
CA THR A 126 -10.45 -12.36 13.03
C THR A 126 -10.73 -13.37 11.95
N VAL A 127 -10.17 -14.56 12.09
CA VAL A 127 -10.35 -15.67 11.15
C VAL A 127 -11.01 -16.85 11.84
N SER A 128 -11.72 -17.67 11.07
CA SER A 128 -12.16 -18.99 11.50
C SER A 128 -11.76 -20.03 10.46
N CYS A 129 -11.31 -21.19 10.93
CA CYS A 129 -10.87 -22.27 10.04
C CYS A 129 -11.88 -23.42 10.12
N ASN A 130 -12.32 -23.88 8.95
CA ASN A 130 -13.41 -24.87 8.84
C ASN A 130 -12.91 -26.31 8.78
N ARG A 131 -11.60 -26.53 8.90
CA ARG A 131 -10.94 -27.84 8.87
C ARG A 131 -9.90 -27.93 9.98
N VAL A 132 -9.70 -29.16 10.48
CA VAL A 132 -8.64 -29.47 11.43
C VAL A 132 -7.30 -29.48 10.69
N GLY A 133 -6.31 -28.76 11.22
CA GLY A 133 -4.98 -28.72 10.65
C GLY A 133 -4.06 -27.75 11.37
N VAL A 134 -2.78 -27.77 10.99
CA VAL A 134 -1.82 -26.73 11.33
C VAL A 134 -1.71 -25.83 10.11
N TYR A 135 -2.08 -24.57 10.27
CA TYR A 135 -2.09 -23.59 9.19
C TYR A 135 -0.97 -22.58 9.40
N GLY A 136 -0.09 -22.49 8.41
CA GLY A 136 0.86 -21.39 8.31
C GLY A 136 0.15 -20.17 7.75
N PHE A 137 0.39 -19.02 8.37
CA PHE A 137 -0.02 -17.76 7.79
C PHE A 137 0.78 -17.47 6.50
N GLY A 138 0.10 -16.92 5.49
CA GLY A 138 0.70 -16.62 4.20
C GLY A 138 1.70 -15.48 4.23
N ASP A 139 2.28 -15.22 3.06
CA ASP A 139 3.16 -14.07 2.85
C ASP A 139 2.38 -12.77 3.04
N LEU A 140 3.05 -11.79 3.63
CA LEU A 140 2.49 -10.46 3.78
C LEU A 140 2.94 -9.62 2.59
N SER A 141 2.00 -9.10 1.82
CA SER A 141 2.33 -8.23 0.68
C SER A 141 2.09 -6.78 1.06
N TYR A 142 3.03 -5.90 0.69
CA TYR A 142 2.85 -4.48 0.90
C TYR A 142 3.23 -3.67 -0.33
N ARG A 143 2.59 -2.52 -0.45
CA ARG A 143 2.77 -1.56 -1.52
C ARG A 143 2.98 -0.20 -0.91
N VAL A 144 4.13 0.38 -1.19
CA VAL A 144 4.42 1.77 -0.85
C VAL A 144 4.20 2.62 -2.10
N SER A 145 3.39 3.66 -1.94
CA SER A 145 3.09 4.60 -3.02
C SER A 145 3.26 6.04 -2.56
N THR A 146 3.55 6.93 -3.52
CA THR A 146 3.53 8.38 -3.30
C THR A 146 2.09 8.89 -3.19
N LEU A 147 1.91 10.18 -2.87
CA LEU A 147 0.59 10.77 -2.61
C LEU A 147 -0.37 10.59 -3.79
N LEU A 148 0.14 10.72 -5.01
CA LEU A 148 -0.62 10.49 -6.24
C LEU A 148 -0.50 9.06 -6.78
N GLY A 149 0.27 8.20 -6.13
CA GLY A 149 0.56 6.83 -6.58
C GLY A 149 1.24 6.78 -7.95
N LEU A 150 2.04 7.81 -8.26
CA LEU A 150 2.84 7.87 -9.50
C LEU A 150 4.03 6.92 -9.43
N PHE A 151 4.55 6.74 -8.22
CA PHE A 151 5.54 5.72 -7.91
C PHE A 151 4.90 4.64 -7.06
N GLU A 152 5.07 3.40 -7.50
CA GLU A 152 4.63 2.22 -6.78
C GLU A 152 5.81 1.28 -6.58
N ARG A 153 6.00 0.85 -5.33
CA ARG A 153 6.95 -0.19 -4.96
C ARG A 153 6.17 -1.29 -4.28
N ARG A 154 6.05 -2.43 -4.95
CA ARG A 154 5.49 -3.67 -4.38
C ARG A 154 6.62 -4.53 -3.86
N GLU A 155 6.57 -4.87 -2.60
CA GLU A 155 7.53 -5.73 -1.93
C GLU A 155 6.78 -6.77 -1.09
N ALA A 156 7.36 -7.96 -0.99
CA ALA A 156 6.89 -8.97 -0.05
C ALA A 156 7.55 -8.70 1.30
N GLY A 157 6.74 -8.54 2.35
CA GLY A 157 7.20 -8.46 3.72
C GLY A 157 7.25 -9.84 4.34
N GLN A 158 8.39 -10.18 4.93
CA GLN A 158 8.45 -11.33 5.84
C GLN A 158 8.09 -10.84 7.24
N CYS A 159 7.07 -11.45 7.83
CA CYS A 159 6.78 -11.28 9.26
C CYS A 159 7.80 -12.09 10.06
N TYR A 160 8.38 -11.48 11.08
CA TYR A 160 9.09 -12.24 12.12
C TYR A 160 8.08 -12.52 13.24
N GLY A 161 7.80 -13.81 13.46
CA GLY A 161 6.84 -14.30 14.45
C GLY A 161 6.99 -15.80 14.64
#